data_AF-A0A101EPN5-F1
#
_entry.id   AF-A0A101EPN5-F1
#
_cell.length_a   1.000
_cell.length_b   1.000
_cell.length_c   1.000
_cell.angle_alpha   90.00
_cell.angle_beta   90.00
_cell.angle_gamma   90.00
#
_symmetry.space_group_name_H-M   'P 1'
#
loop_
_entity.id
_entity.type
_entity.pdbx_description
1 polymer ?
#
loop_
_entity_poly.entity_id
_entity_poly.type
_entity_poly.pdbx_seq_one_letter_code
_entity_poly.pdbx_strand_id
1 'polypeptide(L)'
;MQMFCYQCSQTAKGTGCTERGVCGKSPTLARLQDNLIFAIKGISAYYYHARELGYDDSEIAGFLDEALYSTLTNVNFDAEDFVRYALEAGKMNLKAMKLLK
;
A
#
# COMPACT_ATOMS: atom_id res chain seq x y z
N MET A 1 4.26 -20.52 6.55
CA MET A 1 3.34 -19.42 6.23
C MET A 1 4.00 -18.50 5.23
N GLN A 2 3.53 -18.51 3.97
CA GLN A 2 4.12 -17.73 2.88
C GLN A 2 3.47 -16.35 2.73
N MET A 3 2.27 -16.15 3.29
CA MET A 3 1.54 -14.88 3.34
C MET A 3 0.61 -14.82 4.55
N PHE A 4 -0.02 -13.68 4.81
CA PHE A 4 -1.18 -13.58 5.69
C PHE A 4 -2.10 -12.48 5.18
N CYS A 5 -3.31 -12.82 4.75
CA CYS A 5 -4.30 -11.85 4.27
C CYS A 5 -5.70 -12.27 4.73
N TYR A 6 -6.38 -11.36 5.43
CA TYR A 6 -7.70 -11.59 6.05
C TYR A 6 -8.75 -10.52 5.71
N GLN A 7 -8.50 -9.67 4.71
CA GLN A 7 -9.30 -8.46 4.49
C GLN A 7 -10.71 -8.69 3.92
N CYS A 8 -10.98 -9.85 3.29
CA CYS A 8 -12.26 -10.13 2.65
C CYS A 8 -13.05 -11.22 3.38
N SER A 9 -14.37 -11.24 3.16
CA SER A 9 -15.28 -12.21 3.77
C SER A 9 -15.01 -13.66 3.38
N GLN A 10 -14.33 -13.89 2.24
CA GLN A 10 -14.06 -15.22 1.68
C GLN A 10 -12.71 -15.80 2.09
N THR A 11 -12.08 -15.27 3.14
CA THR A 11 -10.77 -15.76 3.58
C THR A 11 -10.80 -17.23 4.01
N ALA A 12 -9.68 -17.93 3.82
CA ALA A 12 -9.62 -19.37 4.09
C ALA A 12 -10.03 -19.66 5.54
N LYS A 13 -10.99 -20.59 5.70
CA LYS A 13 -11.57 -21.01 6.99
C LYS A 13 -12.15 -19.85 7.83
N GLY A 14 -12.45 -18.70 7.22
CA GLY A 14 -12.92 -17.50 7.94
C GLY A 14 -11.87 -16.90 8.89
N THR A 15 -10.58 -17.20 8.71
CA THR A 15 -9.51 -16.74 9.62
C THR A 15 -8.41 -15.97 8.89
N GLY A 16 -7.94 -16.48 7.76
CA GLY A 16 -6.89 -15.82 6.97
C GLY A 16 -6.26 -16.76 5.94
N CYS A 17 -5.88 -16.20 4.80
CA CYS A 17 -5.17 -16.93 3.76
C CYS A 17 -3.66 -16.96 4.07
N THR A 18 -3.07 -18.15 4.24
CA THR A 18 -1.66 -18.32 4.67
C THR A 18 -0.71 -18.91 3.63
N GLU A 19 -1.26 -19.56 2.60
CA GLU A 19 -0.49 -20.19 1.50
C GLU A 19 -0.84 -19.59 0.14
N ARG A 20 -2.14 -19.36 -0.14
CA ARG A 20 -2.66 -18.65 -1.31
C ARG A 20 -4.00 -18.02 -0.97
N GLY A 21 -4.31 -16.87 -1.57
CA GLY A 21 -5.62 -16.22 -1.41
C GLY A 21 -6.73 -17.01 -2.08
N VAL A 22 -7.90 -17.11 -1.44
CA VAL A 22 -9.12 -17.69 -2.05
C VAL A 22 -9.52 -16.92 -3.31
N CYS A 23 -9.25 -15.61 -3.35
CA CYS A 23 -9.42 -14.76 -4.53
C CYS A 23 -8.36 -14.96 -5.64
N GLY A 24 -7.43 -15.91 -5.48
CA GLY A 24 -6.35 -16.17 -6.45
C GLY A 24 -5.04 -15.41 -6.18
N LYS A 25 -5.00 -14.50 -5.20
CA LYS A 25 -3.79 -13.71 -4.86
C LYS A 25 -2.64 -14.64 -4.47
N SER A 26 -1.50 -14.51 -5.16
CA SER A 26 -0.28 -15.26 -4.84
C SER A 26 0.36 -14.75 -3.54
N PRO A 27 1.13 -15.58 -2.81
CA PRO A 27 1.84 -15.12 -1.63
C PRO A 27 2.84 -13.99 -1.94
N THR A 28 3.54 -14.04 -3.08
CA THR A 28 4.43 -12.95 -3.53
C THR A 28 3.68 -11.63 -3.66
N LEU A 29 2.55 -11.63 -4.38
CA LEU A 29 1.73 -10.44 -4.56
C LEU A 29 1.17 -9.92 -3.23
N ALA A 30 0.76 -10.80 -2.32
CA ALA A 30 0.31 -10.39 -0.99
C ALA A 30 1.41 -9.65 -0.22
N ARG A 31 2.65 -10.16 -0.25
CA ARG A 31 3.80 -9.50 0.41
C ARG A 31 4.18 -8.17 -0.26
N LEU A 32 4.03 -8.06 -1.57
CA LEU A 32 4.21 -6.78 -2.28
C LEU A 32 3.16 -5.75 -1.85
N GLN A 33 1.89 -6.15 -1.73
CA GLN A 33 0.84 -5.29 -1.17
C GLN A 33 1.14 -4.88 0.27
N ASP A 34 1.62 -5.80 1.12
CA ASP A 34 2.01 -5.47 2.50
C ASP A 34 3.15 -4.44 2.54
N ASN A 35 4.16 -4.58 1.68
CA ASN A 35 5.25 -3.62 1.56
C ASN A 35 4.75 -2.24 1.13
N LEU A 36 3.83 -2.18 0.15
CA LEU A 36 3.23 -0.92 -0.27
C LEU A 36 2.45 -0.26 0.87
N ILE A 37 1.62 -1.02 1.61
CA ILE A 37 0.91 -0.53 2.79
C ILE A 37 1.89 0.03 3.84
N PHE A 38 3.02 -0.66 4.07
CA PHE A 38 4.05 -0.17 4.99
C PHE A 38 4.67 1.15 4.53
N ALA A 39 5.00 1.26 3.23
CA ALA A 39 5.57 2.47 2.66
C ALA A 39 4.62 3.66 2.78
N ILE A 40 3.35 3.50 2.39
CA ILE A 40 2.37 4.59 2.43
C ILE A 40 2.04 5.03 3.86
N LYS A 41 2.14 4.15 4.87
CA LYS A 41 2.07 4.56 6.28
C LYS A 41 3.20 5.53 6.66
N GLY A 42 4.41 5.27 6.18
CA GLY A 42 5.56 6.16 6.41
C GLY A 42 5.37 7.53 5.75
N ILE A 43 4.93 7.54 4.49
CA ILE A 43 4.61 8.78 3.75
C ILE A 43 3.53 9.57 4.49
N SER A 44 2.43 8.91 4.87
CA SER A 44 1.32 9.53 5.59
C SER A 44 1.73 10.11 6.93
N ALA A 45 2.70 9.51 7.65
CA ALA A 45 3.18 10.06 8.92
C ALA A 45 3.84 11.43 8.74
N TYR A 46 4.72 11.59 7.75
CA TYR A 46 5.32 12.89 7.45
C TYR A 46 4.30 13.87 6.86
N TYR A 47 3.51 13.40 5.90
CA TYR A 47 2.55 14.25 5.20
C TYR A 47 1.44 14.76 6.13
N TYR A 48 0.99 13.96 7.10
CA TYR A 48 0.09 14.42 8.16
C TYR A 48 0.65 15.65 8.90
N HIS A 49 1.89 15.58 9.36
CA HIS A 49 2.52 16.72 10.04
C HIS A 49 2.73 17.92 9.12
N ALA A 50 3.02 17.70 7.84
CA ALA A 50 3.10 18.80 6.87
C ALA A 50 1.76 19.54 6.74
N ARG A 51 0.65 18.79 6.71
CA ARG A 51 -0.71 19.37 6.65
C ARG A 51 -1.10 20.12 7.91
N GLU A 52 -0.68 19.65 9.09
CA GLU A 52 -0.89 20.39 10.36
C GLU A 52 -0.18 21.76 10.36
N LEU A 53 0.92 21.90 9.59
CA LEU A 53 1.64 23.16 9.41
C LEU A 53 1.10 24.01 8.24
N GLY A 54 0.03 23.56 7.57
CA GLY A 54 -0.60 24.25 6.44
C GLY A 54 0.05 23.97 5.08
N TYR A 55 0.99 23.01 4.99
CA TYR A 55 1.54 22.56 3.71
C TYR A 55 0.70 21.42 3.14
N ASP A 56 0.46 21.46 1.83
CA ASP A 56 -0.30 20.42 1.14
C ASP A 56 0.32 20.13 -0.24
N ASP A 57 0.10 18.93 -0.76
CA ASP A 57 0.55 18.49 -2.06
C ASP A 57 -0.39 17.42 -2.64
N SER A 58 -1.15 17.78 -3.66
CA SER A 58 -2.18 16.92 -4.24
C SER A 58 -1.63 15.67 -4.92
N GLU A 59 -0.35 15.67 -5.33
CA GLU A 59 0.29 14.50 -5.92
C GLU A 59 0.55 13.43 -4.84
N ILE A 60 0.98 13.86 -3.65
CA ILE A 60 1.14 12.95 -2.50
C ILE A 60 -0.22 12.36 -2.11
N ALA A 61 -1.25 13.21 -1.97
CA ALA A 61 -2.61 12.75 -1.65
C ALA A 61 -3.14 11.74 -2.69
N GLY A 62 -3.08 12.10 -3.97
CA GLY A 62 -3.55 11.23 -5.05
C GLY A 62 -2.80 9.89 -5.09
N PHE A 63 -1.48 9.90 -4.89
CA PHE A 63 -0.70 8.67 -4.81
C PHE A 63 -1.11 7.79 -3.62
N LEU A 64 -1.33 8.38 -2.44
CA LEU A 64 -1.77 7.63 -1.25
C LEU A 64 -3.12 6.94 -1.50
N ASP A 65 -4.07 7.63 -2.13
CA ASP A 65 -5.38 7.09 -2.50
C ASP A 65 -5.24 5.92 -3.50
N GLU A 66 -4.48 6.13 -4.57
CA GLU A 66 -4.26 5.12 -5.60
C GLU A 66 -3.54 3.88 -5.05
N ALA A 67 -2.46 4.09 -4.29
CA ALA A 67 -1.69 3.03 -3.70
C ALA A 67 -2.53 2.20 -2.73
N LEU A 68 -3.35 2.83 -1.88
CA LEU A 68 -4.27 2.11 -1.00
C LEU A 68 -5.30 1.32 -1.82
N TYR A 69 -5.92 1.95 -2.82
CA TYR A 69 -6.95 1.32 -3.65
C TYR A 69 -6.42 0.07 -4.37
N SER A 70 -5.17 0.12 -4.86
CA SER A 70 -4.52 -1.01 -5.55
C SER A 70 -4.45 -2.29 -4.70
N THR A 71 -4.43 -2.18 -3.37
CA THR A 71 -4.32 -3.31 -2.44
C THR A 71 -5.65 -3.96 -2.07
N LEU A 72 -6.77 -3.36 -2.49
CA LEU A 72 -8.09 -3.89 -2.19
C LEU A 72 -8.35 -5.20 -2.93
N THR A 73 -9.29 -5.97 -2.38
CA THR A 73 -9.64 -7.29 -2.90
C THR A 73 -10.14 -7.17 -4.33
N ASN A 74 -9.53 -7.94 -5.23
CA ASN A 74 -9.85 -8.00 -6.66
C ASN A 74 -9.57 -6.73 -7.47
N VAL A 75 -8.71 -5.82 -6.99
CA VAL A 75 -8.35 -4.61 -7.75
C VAL A 75 -7.14 -4.83 -8.65
N ASN A 76 -5.98 -5.20 -8.11
CA ASN A 76 -4.76 -5.39 -8.91
C ASN A 76 -4.03 -6.69 -8.56
N PHE A 77 -3.74 -7.49 -9.57
CA PHE A 77 -2.97 -8.75 -9.47
C PHE A 77 -1.63 -8.75 -10.22
N ASP A 78 -1.24 -7.64 -10.83
CA ASP A 78 0.04 -7.49 -11.51
C ASP A 78 1.15 -7.22 -10.48
N ALA A 79 2.09 -8.16 -10.32
CA ALA A 79 3.19 -8.01 -9.37
C ALA A 79 4.19 -6.91 -9.79
N GLU A 80 4.37 -6.67 -11.08
CA GLU A 80 5.27 -5.67 -11.61
C GLU A 80 4.73 -4.26 -11.36
N ASP A 81 3.40 -4.08 -11.33
CA ASP A 81 2.77 -2.84 -10.86
C ASP A 81 3.19 -2.51 -9.43
N PHE A 82 3.18 -3.49 -8.53
CA PHE A 82 3.55 -3.25 -7.13
C PHE A 82 5.04 -2.94 -6.95
N VAL A 83 5.91 -3.42 -7.84
CA VAL A 83 7.32 -2.98 -7.88
C VAL A 83 7.40 -1.52 -8.31
N ARG A 84 6.60 -1.10 -9.30
CA ARG A 84 6.51 0.31 -9.72
C ARG A 84 5.95 1.20 -8.62
N TYR A 85 4.89 0.77 -7.92
CA TYR A 85 4.36 1.46 -6.76
C TYR A 85 5.40 1.61 -5.64
N ALA A 86 6.26 0.61 -5.40
CA ALA A 86 7.32 0.71 -4.41
C ALA A 86 8.35 1.80 -4.76
N LEU A 87 8.73 1.92 -6.04
CA LEU A 87 9.63 2.98 -6.51
C LEU A 87 8.97 4.36 -6.40
N GLU A 88 7.70 4.46 -6.78
CA GLU A 88 6.94 5.71 -6.70
C GLU A 88 6.71 6.14 -5.24
N ALA A 89 6.41 5.20 -4.34
CA ALA A 89 6.34 5.45 -2.90
C ALA A 89 7.65 6.05 -2.36
N GLY A 90 8.81 5.58 -2.84
CA GLY A 90 10.10 6.17 -2.50
C GLY A 90 10.20 7.65 -2.90
N LYS A 91 9.73 8.01 -4.10
CA LYS A 91 9.70 9.40 -4.58
C LYS A 91 8.74 10.26 -3.76
N MET A 92 7.54 9.75 -3.50
CA MET A 92 6.52 10.45 -2.71
C MET A 92 6.95 10.65 -1.26
N ASN A 93 7.67 9.70 -0.67
CA ASN A 93 8.25 9.86 0.65
C ASN A 93 9.27 11.01 0.69
N LEU A 94 10.17 11.09 -0.30
CA LEU A 94 11.10 12.21 -0.41
C LEU A 94 10.37 13.55 -0.61
N LYS A 95 9.27 13.54 -1.37
CA LYS A 95 8.41 14.72 -1.58
C LYS A 95 7.76 15.18 -0.27
N ALA A 96 7.15 14.27 0.48
CA ALA A 96 6.54 14.53 1.78
C ALA A 96 7.55 15.10 2.78
N MET A 97 8.73 14.49 2.88
CA MET A 97 9.78 14.95 3.80
C MET A 97 10.32 16.34 3.44
N LYS A 98 10.27 16.75 2.16
CA LYS A 98 10.68 18.11 1.73
C LYS A 98 9.69 19.19 2.14
N LEU A 99 8.42 18.88 2.38
CA LEU A 99 7.45 19.84 2.90
C LEU A 99 7.77 20.28 4.34
N LEU A 100 8.58 19.49 5.06
CA LEU A 100 8.94 19.70 6.45
C LEU A 100 10.37 20.24 6.66
N LYS A 101 11.07 20.61 5.58
CA LYS A 101 12.46 21.08 5.62
C LYS A 101 12.65 22.43 4.94
#